data_AF-A0A6J3B0D3-F1
#
_entry.id   AF-A0A6J3B0D3-F1
#
_cell.length_a   1.000
_cell.length_b   1.000
_cell.length_c   1.000
_cell.angle_alpha   90.00
_cell.angle_beta   90.00
_cell.angle_gamma   90.00
#
_symmetry.space_group_name_H-M   'P 1'
#
loop_
_entity.id
_entity.type
_entity.pdbx_description
1 polymer ?
#
loop_
_entity_poly.entity_id
_entity_poly.type
_entity_poly.pdbx_seq_one_letter_code
_entity_poly.pdbx_strand_id
1 'polypeptide(L)'
;MAAGETQLYAKVFNKLRGRSVPSLLEPLLGMGFPAHTALKALAATGRKTVEEASDWLHSHCNDPSLDDPIPQEYALFLCPTGSLLEKLQEFWRESKRQCAKNRAHEVFPHITLCDFFTCEDQKVECLYEALKRAGDRVLGTFPAAVPLVLHSSISYLGFFVSDGPADIIREFAVMFASEASSLADCTVKPCTKQLHLTLAHKFYPHHQRTLEQLARAIPPGHSCQWTAALYSRDMRFVHYQTLRVLYQYNPQNVDELMLSPGDHIFVDPTQQEEASEGWVIGTSQRTGCRGFLPENYTERVSECDTWVKHRPRQRGRAFWWCATVRDWTKSSGSRGCSSVPLWTVGGVLAEPRHRN
;
A
#
# COMPACT_ATOMS: atom_id res chain seq x y z
N MET A 1 3.20 -29.41 27.23
CA MET A 1 2.96 -29.23 25.78
C MET A 1 3.70 -28.01 25.21
N ALA A 2 3.93 -26.92 25.97
CA ALA A 2 4.68 -25.74 25.52
C ALA A 2 6.13 -25.98 25.04
N ALA A 3 6.87 -26.94 25.63
CA ALA A 3 8.27 -27.20 25.25
C ALA A 3 8.45 -27.85 23.86
N GLY A 4 7.40 -28.48 23.33
CA GLY A 4 7.43 -29.16 22.02
C GLY A 4 7.33 -28.20 20.85
N GLU A 5 6.54 -27.13 21.00
CA GLU A 5 6.36 -26.09 19.98
C GLU A 5 7.64 -25.25 19.82
N THR A 6 8.29 -24.88 20.92
CA THR A 6 9.57 -24.14 20.91
C THR A 6 10.67 -24.90 20.14
N GLN A 7 10.69 -26.23 20.22
CA GLN A 7 11.64 -27.05 19.46
C GLN A 7 11.29 -27.19 17.98
N LEU A 8 10.00 -27.14 17.62
CA LEU A 8 9.58 -27.15 16.21
C LEU A 8 10.01 -25.85 15.51
N TYR A 9 9.84 -24.70 16.16
CA TYR A 9 10.33 -23.41 15.66
C TYR A 9 11.86 -23.38 15.54
N ALA A 10 12.59 -23.93 16.52
CA ALA A 10 14.06 -24.03 16.45
C ALA A 10 14.57 -24.94 15.32
N LYS A 11 13.83 -26.00 14.97
CA LYS A 11 14.18 -26.92 13.88
C LYS A 11 13.90 -26.33 12.49
N VAL A 12 12.82 -25.55 12.34
CA VAL A 12 12.54 -24.80 11.10
C VAL A 12 13.58 -23.68 10.89
N PHE A 13 13.99 -23.01 11.98
CA PHE A 13 14.99 -21.92 11.97
C PHE A 13 16.37 -22.36 11.45
N ASN A 14 16.82 -23.57 11.78
CA ASN A 14 18.15 -24.05 11.38
C ASN A 14 18.30 -24.36 9.88
N LYS A 15 17.20 -24.45 9.12
CA LYS A 15 17.25 -24.72 7.67
C LYS A 15 17.46 -23.45 6.82
N LEU A 16 17.41 -22.25 7.42
CA LEU A 16 17.52 -20.94 6.76
C LEU A 16 18.87 -20.24 6.96
N ARG A 17 19.93 -20.93 7.41
CA ARG A 17 21.28 -20.34 7.51
C ARG A 17 21.93 -20.14 6.14
N GLY A 18 21.51 -19.08 5.46
CA GLY A 18 22.25 -18.39 4.41
C GLY A 18 22.34 -16.90 4.76
N ARG A 19 23.45 -16.48 5.40
CA ARG A 19 23.80 -15.09 5.76
C ARG A 19 22.63 -14.28 6.38
N SER A 20 22.33 -14.55 7.66
CA SER A 20 21.18 -13.97 8.37
C SER A 20 21.34 -12.49 8.68
N VAL A 21 20.47 -11.68 8.08
CA VAL A 21 20.06 -10.36 8.57
C VAL A 21 19.45 -10.55 9.98
N PRO A 22 19.59 -9.60 10.93
CA PRO A 22 18.93 -9.72 12.23
C PRO A 22 17.43 -9.78 12.03
N SER A 23 16.82 -10.87 12.48
CA SER A 23 15.38 -11.06 12.40
C SER A 23 14.68 -10.04 13.31
N LEU A 24 13.67 -9.33 12.80
CA LEU A 24 12.84 -8.44 13.62
C LEU A 24 12.10 -9.20 14.75
N LEU A 25 12.01 -10.53 14.62
CA LEU A 25 11.37 -11.40 15.60
C LEU A 25 12.21 -11.56 16.88
N GLU A 26 13.54 -11.69 16.76
CA GLU A 26 14.41 -12.00 17.91
C GLU A 26 14.28 -10.98 19.06
N PRO A 27 14.27 -9.66 18.81
CA PRO A 27 14.04 -8.67 19.86
C PRO A 27 12.69 -8.80 20.55
N LEU A 28 11.61 -9.09 19.80
CA LEU A 28 10.26 -9.27 20.36
C LEU A 28 10.17 -10.52 21.25
N LEU A 29 10.83 -11.61 20.84
CA LEU A 29 10.96 -12.80 21.69
C LEU A 29 11.76 -12.49 22.95
N GLY A 30 12.81 -11.69 22.85
CA GLY A 30 13.60 -11.21 23.99
C GLY A 30 12.80 -10.35 24.99
N MET A 31 11.75 -9.67 24.52
CA MET A 31 10.79 -8.94 25.37
C MET A 31 9.76 -9.87 26.03
N GLY A 32 9.74 -11.16 25.69
CA GLY A 32 8.83 -12.16 26.27
C GLY A 32 7.54 -12.38 25.49
N PHE A 33 7.36 -11.76 24.32
CA PHE A 33 6.18 -12.00 23.50
C PHE A 33 6.21 -13.41 22.87
N PRO A 34 5.08 -14.15 22.88
CA PRO A 34 4.95 -15.40 22.15
C PRO A 34 5.29 -15.25 20.66
N ALA A 35 5.86 -16.29 20.05
CA ALA A 35 6.34 -16.22 18.68
C ALA A 35 5.23 -15.94 17.65
N HIS A 36 4.05 -16.55 17.83
CA HIS A 36 2.92 -16.38 16.91
C HIS A 36 2.34 -14.96 16.99
N THR A 37 2.16 -14.39 18.19
CA THR A 37 1.68 -13.00 18.34
C THR A 37 2.71 -11.99 17.85
N ALA A 38 4.00 -12.22 18.11
CA ALA A 38 5.08 -11.38 17.58
C ALA A 38 5.11 -11.38 16.03
N LEU A 39 4.92 -12.54 15.40
CA LEU A 39 4.82 -12.64 13.95
C LEU A 39 3.56 -11.94 13.40
N LYS A 40 2.42 -12.11 14.07
CA LYS A 40 1.18 -11.39 13.74
C LYS A 40 1.36 -9.87 13.80
N ALA A 41 1.97 -9.37 14.88
CA ALA A 41 2.25 -7.95 15.04
C ALA A 41 3.20 -7.41 13.97
N LEU A 42 4.23 -8.18 13.61
CA LEU A 42 5.12 -7.85 12.50
C LEU A 42 4.34 -7.80 11.18
N ALA A 43 3.46 -8.76 10.90
CA ALA A 43 2.62 -8.75 9.71
C ALA A 43 1.68 -7.54 9.68
N ALA A 44 0.96 -7.28 10.78
CA ALA A 44 0.02 -6.17 10.94
C ALA A 44 0.67 -4.78 10.87
N THR A 45 1.97 -4.66 11.14
CA THR A 45 2.71 -3.39 11.05
C THR A 45 3.56 -3.28 9.78
N GLY A 46 3.48 -4.27 8.89
CA GLY A 46 4.22 -4.28 7.62
C GLY A 46 5.71 -4.56 7.78
N ARG A 47 6.11 -5.11 8.93
CA ARG A 47 7.48 -5.50 9.30
C ARG A 47 8.47 -4.33 9.17
N LYS A 48 8.06 -3.13 9.56
CA LYS A 48 8.89 -1.90 9.44
C LYS A 48 9.97 -1.83 10.52
N THR A 49 9.56 -1.92 11.79
CA THR A 49 10.44 -1.78 12.95
C THR A 49 10.00 -2.70 14.08
N VAL A 50 10.89 -2.94 15.05
CA VAL A 50 10.56 -3.71 16.26
C VAL A 50 9.63 -2.88 17.15
N GLU A 51 9.86 -1.58 17.22
CA GLU A 51 9.12 -0.63 18.04
C GLU A 51 7.66 -0.58 17.62
N GLU A 52 7.35 -0.43 16.33
CA GLU A 52 5.96 -0.40 15.84
C GLU A 52 5.22 -1.72 16.17
N ALA A 53 5.89 -2.87 16.01
CA ALA A 53 5.31 -4.18 16.34
C ALA A 53 5.11 -4.37 17.85
N SER A 54 6.06 -3.90 18.67
CA SER A 54 5.93 -3.93 20.12
C SER A 54 4.80 -3.03 20.61
N ASP A 55 4.67 -1.81 20.08
CA ASP A 55 3.58 -0.88 20.44
C ASP A 55 2.22 -1.44 20.04
N TRP A 56 2.15 -2.11 18.87
CA TRP A 56 0.96 -2.83 18.43
C TRP A 56 0.56 -3.93 19.42
N LEU A 57 1.52 -4.76 19.86
CA LEU A 57 1.27 -5.84 20.84
C LEU A 57 0.76 -5.30 22.17
N HIS A 58 1.37 -4.23 22.70
CA HIS A 58 0.91 -3.60 23.94
C HIS A 58 -0.50 -3.03 23.79
N SER A 59 -0.83 -2.45 22.64
CA SER A 59 -2.15 -1.88 22.39
C SER A 59 -3.24 -2.95 22.23
N HIS A 60 -2.87 -4.13 21.71
CA HIS A 60 -3.75 -5.28 21.50
C HIS A 60 -3.77 -6.27 22.67
N CYS A 61 -3.25 -5.90 23.85
CA CYS A 61 -3.17 -6.80 25.00
C CYS A 61 -4.55 -7.33 25.47
N ASN A 62 -5.64 -6.61 25.13
CA ASN A 62 -7.02 -6.98 25.41
C ASN A 62 -7.81 -7.38 24.13
N ASP A 63 -7.14 -7.62 22.99
CA ASP A 63 -7.80 -8.13 21.78
C ASP A 63 -8.17 -9.60 22.01
N PRO A 64 -9.47 -9.96 21.99
CA PRO A 64 -9.92 -11.34 22.25
C PRO A 64 -9.46 -12.35 21.18
N SER A 65 -9.03 -11.87 20.01
CA SER A 65 -8.57 -12.68 18.88
C SER A 65 -7.07 -12.53 18.59
N LEU A 66 -6.30 -11.98 19.55
CA LEU A 66 -4.85 -11.83 19.41
C LEU A 66 -4.15 -13.16 19.17
N ASP A 67 -4.63 -14.25 19.77
CA ASP A 67 -4.05 -15.59 19.63
C ASP A 67 -4.61 -16.40 18.46
N ASP A 68 -5.70 -15.95 17.83
CA ASP A 68 -6.33 -16.70 16.74
C ASP A 68 -5.41 -16.76 15.51
N PRO A 69 -5.31 -17.90 14.79
CA PRO A 69 -4.43 -18.03 13.63
C PRO A 69 -5.05 -17.39 12.36
N ILE A 70 -5.53 -16.15 12.46
CA ILE A 70 -6.13 -15.40 11.35
C ILE A 70 -5.03 -14.60 10.65
N PRO A 71 -4.64 -14.97 9.42
CA PRO A 71 -3.61 -14.25 8.69
C PRO A 71 -4.12 -12.91 8.14
N GLN A 72 -3.19 -12.05 7.78
CA GLN A 72 -3.49 -10.88 6.96
C GLN A 72 -3.87 -11.30 5.52
N GLU A 73 -4.68 -10.48 4.87
CA GLU A 73 -4.97 -10.60 3.44
C GLU A 73 -4.13 -9.59 2.66
N TYR A 74 -3.46 -10.06 1.61
CA TYR A 74 -2.47 -9.32 0.82
C TYR A 74 -2.94 -9.10 -0.61
N ALA A 75 -2.46 -8.01 -1.22
CA ALA A 75 -2.57 -7.78 -2.65
C ALA A 75 -1.33 -7.05 -3.18
N LEU A 76 -0.95 -7.38 -4.41
CA LEU A 76 0.14 -6.72 -5.12
C LEU A 76 -0.43 -5.70 -6.11
N PHE A 77 0.05 -4.46 -5.97
CA PHE A 77 -0.34 -3.34 -6.80
C PHE A 77 0.85 -2.71 -7.50
N LEU A 78 0.63 -2.16 -8.70
CA LEU A 78 1.54 -1.24 -9.34
C LEU A 78 1.04 0.19 -9.10
N CYS A 79 1.74 0.94 -8.27
CA CYS A 79 1.34 2.28 -7.85
C CYS A 79 2.11 3.36 -8.60
N PRO A 80 1.44 4.39 -9.16
CA PRO A 80 2.11 5.55 -9.74
C PRO A 80 2.78 6.38 -8.64
N THR A 81 3.90 7.01 -8.97
CA THR A 81 4.65 7.92 -8.09
C THR A 81 5.09 9.18 -8.86
N GLY A 82 5.54 10.20 -8.13
CA GLY A 82 5.95 11.48 -8.71
C GLY A 82 4.78 12.27 -9.32
N SER A 83 5.04 12.94 -10.44
CA SER A 83 4.11 13.91 -11.05
C SER A 83 2.78 13.30 -11.50
N LEU A 84 2.76 12.02 -11.92
CA LEU A 84 1.51 11.35 -12.25
C LEU A 84 0.62 11.19 -11.02
N LEU A 85 1.21 10.79 -9.88
CA LEU A 85 0.46 10.66 -8.63
C LEU A 85 -0.11 12.01 -8.18
N GLU A 86 0.65 13.09 -8.29
CA GLU A 86 0.18 14.44 -7.97
C GLU A 86 -1.06 14.83 -8.81
N LYS A 87 -1.04 14.52 -10.11
CA LYS A 87 -2.17 14.78 -11.01
C LYS A 87 -3.38 13.88 -10.73
N LEU A 88 -3.16 12.64 -10.36
CA LEU A 88 -4.23 11.73 -9.93
C LEU A 88 -4.87 12.19 -8.62
N GLN A 89 -4.08 12.69 -7.67
CA GLN A 89 -4.60 13.26 -6.42
C GLN A 89 -5.37 14.57 -6.65
N GLU A 90 -4.91 15.40 -7.58
CA GLU A 90 -5.64 16.59 -8.02
C GLU A 90 -6.99 16.22 -8.65
N PHE A 91 -7.00 15.26 -9.58
CA PHE A 91 -8.21 14.70 -10.16
C PHE A 91 -9.18 14.24 -9.08
N TRP A 92 -8.71 13.45 -8.09
CA TRP A 92 -9.56 12.93 -7.03
C TRP A 92 -10.18 13.99 -6.13
N ARG A 93 -9.39 15.00 -5.76
CA ARG A 93 -9.89 16.11 -4.96
C ARG A 93 -11.02 16.82 -5.70
N GLU A 94 -10.82 17.05 -6.99
CA GLU A 94 -11.76 17.79 -7.82
C GLU A 94 -13.00 16.95 -8.19
N SER A 95 -12.83 15.66 -8.47
CA SER A 95 -13.95 14.74 -8.72
C SER A 95 -14.81 14.55 -7.47
N LYS A 96 -14.21 14.45 -6.28
CA LYS A 96 -14.96 14.37 -5.03
C LYS A 96 -15.74 15.66 -4.76
N ARG A 97 -15.15 16.83 -5.08
CA ARG A 97 -15.78 18.15 -4.93
C ARG A 97 -16.96 18.35 -5.87
N GLN A 98 -16.81 18.01 -7.15
CA GLN A 98 -17.83 18.28 -8.17
C GLN A 98 -18.84 17.15 -8.39
N CYS A 99 -18.49 15.91 -8.04
CA CYS A 99 -19.25 14.71 -8.39
C CYS A 99 -19.51 13.77 -7.21
N ALA A 100 -19.25 14.24 -5.98
CA ALA A 100 -19.30 13.46 -4.74
C ALA A 100 -18.35 12.24 -4.72
N LYS A 101 -18.32 11.53 -3.58
CA LYS A 101 -17.49 10.32 -3.41
C LYS A 101 -18.09 9.18 -4.24
N ASN A 102 -17.35 8.70 -5.24
CA ASN A 102 -17.57 7.41 -5.90
C ASN A 102 -16.61 6.32 -5.37
N ARG A 103 -16.81 5.06 -5.78
CA ARG A 103 -16.08 3.89 -5.26
C ARG A 103 -14.57 3.88 -5.59
N ALA A 104 -14.11 4.59 -6.61
CA ALA A 104 -12.68 4.69 -6.88
C ALA A 104 -11.94 5.38 -5.74
N HIS A 105 -12.58 6.31 -5.02
CA HIS A 105 -11.93 7.02 -3.91
C HIS A 105 -11.71 6.16 -2.66
N GLU A 106 -12.17 4.91 -2.63
CA GLU A 106 -11.95 3.99 -1.50
C GLU A 106 -10.53 3.41 -1.47
N VAL A 107 -9.81 3.45 -2.59
CA VAL A 107 -8.46 2.84 -2.72
C VAL A 107 -7.54 3.77 -3.50
N PHE A 108 -6.32 4.04 -2.99
CA PHE A 108 -5.26 4.85 -3.64
C PHE A 108 -5.10 4.54 -5.15
N PRO A 109 -4.65 5.46 -6.02
CA PRO A 109 -4.53 5.17 -7.45
C PRO A 109 -3.54 4.02 -7.68
N HIS A 110 -3.96 2.98 -8.41
CA HIS A 110 -3.18 1.76 -8.61
C HIS A 110 -3.60 1.00 -9.86
N ILE A 111 -2.76 0.05 -10.27
CA ILE A 111 -3.11 -1.06 -11.17
C ILE A 111 -3.03 -2.35 -10.36
N THR A 112 -4.11 -3.13 -10.35
CA THR A 112 -4.18 -4.42 -9.64
C THR A 112 -3.43 -5.50 -10.42
N LEU A 113 -2.46 -6.16 -9.77
CA LEU A 113 -1.63 -7.20 -10.40
C LEU A 113 -2.07 -8.61 -10.05
N CYS A 114 -2.76 -8.81 -8.93
CA CYS A 114 -3.31 -10.10 -8.54
C CYS A 114 -4.60 -9.93 -7.72
N ASP A 115 -5.37 -11.01 -7.62
CA ASP A 115 -6.45 -11.09 -6.62
C ASP A 115 -5.88 -10.98 -5.21
N PHE A 116 -6.73 -10.63 -4.25
CA PHE A 116 -6.38 -10.76 -2.83
C PHE A 116 -6.08 -12.21 -2.47
N PHE A 117 -5.07 -12.43 -1.64
CA PHE A 117 -4.64 -13.76 -1.20
C PHE A 117 -4.16 -13.70 0.25
N THR A 118 -4.07 -14.85 0.90
CA THR A 118 -3.69 -14.95 2.31
C THR A 118 -2.26 -15.48 2.43
N CYS A 119 -1.55 -15.05 3.48
CA CYS A 119 -0.21 -15.54 3.77
C CYS A 119 -0.08 -15.71 5.29
N GLU A 120 0.34 -16.89 5.74
CA GLU A 120 0.64 -17.14 7.15
C GLU A 120 1.70 -16.17 7.67
N ASP A 121 1.53 -15.66 8.89
CA ASP A 121 2.41 -14.63 9.48
C ASP A 121 3.89 -15.05 9.52
N GLN A 122 4.15 -16.35 9.68
CA GLN A 122 5.50 -16.92 9.68
C GLN A 122 6.17 -16.94 8.29
N LYS A 123 5.40 -16.87 7.20
CA LYS A 123 5.87 -16.96 5.81
C LYS A 123 5.98 -15.60 5.10
N VAL A 124 5.62 -14.50 5.77
CA VAL A 124 5.63 -13.14 5.17
C VAL A 124 7.01 -12.71 4.68
N GLU A 125 8.10 -13.11 5.36
CA GLU A 125 9.47 -12.85 4.86
C GLU A 125 9.76 -13.59 3.55
N CYS A 126 9.29 -14.83 3.41
CA CYS A 126 9.40 -15.58 2.17
C CYS A 126 8.58 -14.92 1.05
N LEU A 127 7.44 -14.30 1.38
CA LEU A 127 6.64 -13.53 0.42
C LEU A 127 7.39 -12.29 -0.08
N TYR A 128 8.15 -11.61 0.79
CA TYR A 128 9.01 -10.50 0.37
C TYR A 128 10.16 -10.96 -0.53
N GLU A 129 10.77 -12.10 -0.22
CA GLU A 129 11.80 -12.69 -1.08
C GLU A 129 11.23 -13.10 -2.43
N ALA A 130 10.01 -13.64 -2.48
CA ALA A 130 9.31 -13.93 -3.72
C ALA A 130 9.10 -12.68 -4.58
N LEU A 131 8.62 -11.59 -3.97
CA LEU A 131 8.47 -10.30 -4.65
C LEU A 131 9.81 -9.77 -5.16
N LYS A 132 10.86 -9.87 -4.34
CA LYS A 132 12.20 -9.45 -4.71
C LYS A 132 12.72 -10.26 -5.91
N ARG A 133 12.62 -11.58 -5.89
CA ARG A 133 13.07 -12.45 -7.00
C ARG A 133 12.30 -12.19 -8.29
N ALA A 134 10.98 -12.04 -8.21
CA ALA A 134 10.17 -11.69 -9.37
C ALA A 134 10.61 -10.34 -9.95
N GLY A 135 10.83 -9.34 -9.08
CA GLY A 135 11.30 -8.02 -9.47
C GLY A 135 12.69 -8.04 -10.12
N ASP A 136 13.65 -8.75 -9.53
CA ASP A 136 15.02 -8.86 -10.03
C ASP A 136 15.06 -9.49 -11.44
N ARG A 137 14.17 -10.45 -11.74
CA ARG A 137 14.08 -11.10 -13.07
C ARG A 137 13.55 -10.18 -14.16
N VAL A 138 12.57 -9.33 -13.84
CA VAL A 138 11.97 -8.40 -14.82
C VAL A 138 12.67 -7.05 -14.86
N LEU A 139 13.61 -6.78 -13.95
CA LEU A 139 14.25 -5.47 -13.80
C LEU A 139 14.88 -4.96 -15.10
N GLY A 140 15.52 -5.84 -15.89
CA GLY A 140 16.16 -5.45 -17.15
C GLY A 140 15.20 -5.23 -18.33
N THR A 141 13.99 -5.78 -18.26
CA THR A 141 12.99 -5.71 -19.33
C THR A 141 11.82 -4.79 -18.99
N PHE A 142 11.70 -4.35 -17.73
CA PHE A 142 10.57 -3.54 -17.27
C PHE A 142 10.45 -2.24 -18.10
N PRO A 143 9.24 -1.88 -18.54
CA PRO A 143 9.06 -0.75 -19.45
C PRO A 143 9.48 0.58 -18.81
N ALA A 144 10.32 1.34 -19.52
CA ALA A 144 10.77 2.67 -19.09
C ALA A 144 9.62 3.71 -19.05
N ALA A 145 8.55 3.47 -19.80
CA ALA A 145 7.32 4.24 -19.73
C ALA A 145 6.13 3.27 -19.82
N VAL A 146 5.06 3.57 -19.09
CA VAL A 146 3.80 2.82 -19.12
C VAL A 146 2.75 3.74 -19.74
N PRO A 147 2.54 3.69 -21.07
CA PRO A 147 1.57 4.53 -21.74
C PRO A 147 0.16 4.22 -21.26
N LEU A 148 -0.60 5.28 -20.97
CA LEU A 148 -1.95 5.21 -20.45
C LEU A 148 -2.95 5.73 -21.48
N VAL A 149 -3.99 4.94 -21.77
CA VAL A 149 -5.05 5.31 -22.71
C VAL A 149 -6.34 5.53 -21.94
N LEU A 150 -6.89 6.75 -22.00
CA LEU A 150 -8.13 7.08 -21.32
C LEU A 150 -9.30 6.34 -21.96
N HIS A 151 -10.12 5.70 -21.13
CA HIS A 151 -11.36 5.05 -21.52
C HIS A 151 -12.50 5.51 -20.61
N SER A 152 -13.64 5.79 -21.23
CA SER A 152 -14.86 6.24 -20.55
C SER A 152 -16.06 5.42 -21.01
N SER A 153 -16.94 5.08 -20.06
CA SER A 153 -18.24 4.47 -20.30
C SER A 153 -19.27 5.04 -19.31
N ILE A 154 -20.52 4.57 -19.41
CA ILE A 154 -21.67 5.09 -18.64
C ILE A 154 -21.49 5.09 -17.12
N SER A 155 -20.59 4.26 -16.58
CA SER A 155 -20.39 4.10 -15.14
C SER A 155 -18.94 3.77 -14.76
N TYR A 156 -18.00 3.91 -15.70
CA TYR A 156 -16.58 3.66 -15.50
C TYR A 156 -15.73 4.66 -16.27
N LEU A 157 -14.67 5.15 -15.63
CA LEU A 157 -13.67 6.02 -16.20
C LEU A 157 -12.30 5.59 -15.66
N GLY A 158 -11.34 5.38 -16.55
CA GLY A 158 -10.01 4.92 -16.15
C GLY A 158 -9.02 4.95 -17.29
N PHE A 159 -7.77 4.68 -16.97
CA PHE A 159 -6.71 4.50 -17.95
C PHE A 159 -6.43 3.01 -18.15
N PHE A 160 -6.26 2.59 -19.40
CA PHE A 160 -5.75 1.27 -19.74
C PHE A 160 -4.29 1.34 -20.15
N VAL A 161 -3.52 0.32 -19.78
CA VAL A 161 -2.13 0.19 -20.21
C VAL A 161 -2.11 -0.38 -21.64
N SER A 162 -1.32 0.22 -22.52
CA SER A 162 -1.12 -0.26 -23.89
C SER A 162 -0.47 -1.65 -23.96
N ASP A 163 -0.73 -2.38 -25.05
CA ASP A 163 -0.12 -3.67 -25.35
C ASP A 163 1.42 -3.56 -25.45
N GLY A 164 2.15 -4.61 -25.06
CA GLY A 164 3.61 -4.56 -24.87
C GLY A 164 3.99 -4.31 -23.40
N PRO A 165 3.96 -3.06 -22.87
CA PRO A 165 4.17 -2.82 -21.44
C PRO A 165 3.22 -3.63 -20.55
N ALA A 166 1.96 -3.80 -20.98
CA ALA A 166 1.00 -4.62 -20.26
C ALA A 166 1.41 -6.11 -20.20
N ASP A 167 2.05 -6.66 -21.24
CA ASP A 167 2.54 -8.05 -21.26
C ASP A 167 3.66 -8.26 -20.24
N ILE A 168 4.62 -7.33 -20.19
CA ILE A 168 5.76 -7.40 -19.26
C ILE A 168 5.27 -7.29 -17.80
N ILE A 169 4.30 -6.39 -17.54
CA ILE A 169 3.72 -6.25 -16.20
C ILE A 169 2.92 -7.52 -15.81
N ARG A 170 2.21 -8.15 -16.76
CA ARG A 170 1.54 -9.44 -16.52
C ARG A 170 2.54 -10.57 -16.24
N GLU A 171 3.62 -10.63 -17.01
CA GLU A 171 4.70 -11.60 -16.78
C GLU A 171 5.29 -11.43 -15.36
N PHE A 172 5.55 -10.19 -14.93
CA PHE A 172 5.96 -9.90 -13.55
C PHE A 172 4.96 -10.45 -12.52
N ALA A 173 3.66 -10.24 -12.71
CA ALA A 173 2.64 -10.76 -11.80
C ALA A 173 2.60 -12.30 -11.76
N VAL A 174 2.77 -12.97 -12.90
CA VAL A 174 2.86 -14.44 -13.01
C VAL A 174 4.10 -14.96 -12.29
N MET A 175 5.25 -14.30 -12.49
CA MET A 175 6.50 -14.66 -11.82
C MET A 175 6.40 -14.49 -10.30
N PHE A 176 5.77 -13.40 -9.83
CA PHE A 176 5.49 -13.21 -8.41
C PHE A 176 4.61 -14.33 -7.86
N ALA A 177 3.53 -14.70 -8.56
CA ALA A 177 2.65 -15.78 -8.12
C ALA A 177 3.39 -17.14 -8.03
N SER A 178 4.26 -17.45 -8.99
CA SER A 178 5.07 -18.66 -8.97
C SER A 178 6.07 -18.68 -7.81
N GLU A 179 6.81 -17.60 -7.59
CA GLU A 179 7.79 -17.50 -6.48
C GLU A 179 7.06 -17.48 -5.12
N ALA A 180 5.90 -16.84 -5.01
CA ALA A 180 5.10 -16.80 -3.77
C ALA A 180 4.53 -18.19 -3.43
N SER A 181 4.12 -18.96 -4.44
CA SER A 181 3.73 -20.35 -4.27
C SER A 181 4.92 -21.21 -3.83
N SER A 182 6.10 -21.02 -4.42
CA SER A 182 7.28 -21.83 -4.11
C SER A 182 7.92 -21.52 -2.76
N LEU A 183 7.88 -20.28 -2.29
CA LEU A 183 8.61 -19.83 -1.10
C LEU A 183 7.73 -19.65 0.13
N ALA A 184 6.47 -19.27 -0.07
CA ALA A 184 5.54 -18.90 0.99
C ALA A 184 4.24 -19.73 0.99
N ASP A 185 4.15 -20.76 0.14
CA ASP A 185 2.97 -21.62 -0.05
C ASP A 185 1.67 -20.82 -0.35
N CYS A 186 1.81 -19.63 -0.94
CA CYS A 186 0.68 -18.75 -1.22
C CYS A 186 0.05 -19.09 -2.58
N THR A 187 -1.28 -19.13 -2.63
CA THR A 187 -2.03 -19.27 -3.89
C THR A 187 -2.39 -17.89 -4.42
N VAL A 188 -1.51 -17.31 -5.24
CA VAL A 188 -1.73 -16.00 -5.86
C VAL A 188 -2.30 -16.20 -7.25
N LYS A 189 -3.41 -15.51 -7.57
CA LYS A 189 -4.00 -15.49 -8.91
C LYS A 189 -3.63 -14.18 -9.63
N PRO A 190 -2.76 -14.21 -10.66
CA PRO A 190 -2.42 -13.02 -11.43
C PRO A 190 -3.65 -12.43 -12.13
N CYS A 191 -3.66 -11.11 -12.31
CA CYS A 191 -4.72 -10.41 -13.03
C CYS A 191 -4.74 -10.83 -14.51
N THR A 192 -5.86 -11.40 -14.95
CA THR A 192 -6.10 -11.82 -16.34
C THR A 192 -6.83 -10.79 -17.18
N LYS A 193 -7.42 -9.77 -16.52
CA LYS A 193 -8.11 -8.67 -17.18
C LYS A 193 -7.10 -7.68 -17.76
N GLN A 194 -7.57 -6.84 -18.69
CA GLN A 194 -6.74 -5.74 -19.20
C GLN A 194 -6.31 -4.84 -18.03
N LEU A 195 -5.00 -4.57 -17.94
CA LEU A 195 -4.44 -3.76 -16.87
C LEU A 195 -4.94 -2.33 -16.98
N HIS A 196 -5.48 -1.82 -15.87
CA HIS A 196 -6.11 -0.51 -15.82
C HIS A 196 -5.88 0.18 -14.48
N LEU A 197 -5.86 1.51 -14.54
CA LEU A 197 -5.92 2.41 -13.40
C LEU A 197 -7.31 3.05 -13.38
N THR A 198 -8.09 2.77 -12.34
CA THR A 198 -9.45 3.29 -12.22
C THR A 198 -9.42 4.73 -11.69
N LEU A 199 -10.09 5.65 -12.39
CA LEU A 199 -10.27 7.04 -11.94
C LEU A 199 -11.60 7.24 -11.22
N ALA A 200 -12.67 6.69 -11.77
CA ALA A 200 -14.01 6.74 -11.21
C ALA A 200 -14.81 5.51 -11.66
N HIS A 201 -15.62 4.94 -10.78
CA HIS A 201 -16.57 3.91 -11.17
C HIS A 201 -17.80 3.91 -10.26
N LYS A 202 -18.92 3.37 -10.76
CA LYS A 202 -20.23 3.40 -10.08
C LYS A 202 -20.65 4.85 -9.74
N PHE A 203 -20.35 5.80 -10.62
CA PHE A 203 -20.81 7.19 -10.51
C PHE A 203 -22.13 7.38 -11.26
N TYR A 204 -22.87 8.44 -10.93
CA TYR A 204 -24.11 8.77 -11.63
C TYR A 204 -23.83 9.25 -13.07
N PRO A 205 -24.65 8.86 -14.07
CA PRO A 205 -24.40 9.22 -15.47
C PRO A 205 -24.25 10.73 -15.74
N HIS A 206 -24.95 11.58 -14.98
CA HIS A 206 -24.84 13.05 -15.14
C HIS A 206 -23.46 13.61 -14.73
N HIS A 207 -22.66 12.86 -13.97
CA HIS A 207 -21.28 13.23 -13.63
C HIS A 207 -20.27 12.91 -14.73
N GLN A 208 -20.64 12.09 -15.74
CA GLN A 208 -19.71 11.57 -16.74
C GLN A 208 -18.93 12.69 -17.46
N ARG A 209 -19.64 13.73 -17.94
CA ARG A 209 -19.02 14.83 -18.69
C ARG A 209 -17.97 15.57 -17.87
N THR A 210 -18.27 15.86 -16.61
CA THR A 210 -17.35 16.53 -15.69
C THR A 210 -16.13 15.66 -15.41
N LEU A 211 -16.33 14.38 -15.12
CA LEU A 211 -15.24 13.45 -14.85
C LEU A 211 -14.32 13.28 -16.08
N GLU A 212 -14.88 13.18 -17.29
CA GLU A 212 -14.10 13.12 -18.53
C GLU A 212 -13.27 14.39 -18.75
N GLN A 213 -13.83 15.57 -18.47
CA GLN A 213 -13.09 16.83 -18.57
C GLN A 213 -11.92 16.88 -17.61
N LEU A 214 -12.12 16.46 -16.36
CA LEU A 214 -11.05 16.38 -15.35
C LEU A 214 -9.98 15.35 -15.75
N ALA A 215 -10.38 14.20 -16.27
CA ALA A 215 -9.44 13.14 -16.66
C ALA A 215 -8.53 13.55 -17.84
N ARG A 216 -9.03 14.37 -18.78
CA ARG A 216 -8.23 14.91 -19.89
C ARG A 216 -7.10 15.84 -19.45
N ALA A 217 -7.18 16.40 -18.24
CA ALA A 217 -6.11 17.22 -17.68
C ALA A 217 -4.92 16.39 -17.13
N ILE A 218 -5.08 15.07 -17.02
CA ILE A 218 -4.03 14.15 -16.59
C ILE A 218 -3.20 13.76 -17.83
N PRO A 219 -1.91 14.11 -17.90
CA PRO A 219 -1.11 13.83 -19.08
C PRO A 219 -0.68 12.36 -19.12
N PRO A 220 -1.05 11.58 -20.15
CA PRO A 220 -0.78 10.14 -20.20
C PRO A 220 0.68 9.77 -20.54
N GLY A 221 1.49 10.73 -20.99
CA GLY A 221 2.79 10.48 -21.66
C GLY A 221 4.04 11.01 -20.97
N HIS A 222 3.98 11.50 -19.73
CA HIS A 222 5.21 11.87 -19.02
C HIS A 222 5.96 10.62 -18.54
N SER A 223 7.26 10.73 -18.28
CA SER A 223 8.05 9.70 -17.60
C SER A 223 7.44 9.43 -16.22
N CYS A 224 6.57 8.44 -16.14
CA CYS A 224 5.87 8.07 -14.92
C CYS A 224 6.70 7.05 -14.16
N GLN A 225 6.84 7.28 -12.85
CA GLN A 225 7.54 6.36 -11.98
C GLN A 225 6.52 5.43 -11.36
N TRP A 226 6.83 4.15 -11.31
CA TRP A 226 5.93 3.12 -10.82
C TRP A 226 6.61 2.34 -9.71
N THR A 227 5.83 1.86 -8.76
CA THR A 227 6.33 1.04 -7.66
C THR A 227 5.42 -0.15 -7.50
N ALA A 228 5.98 -1.36 -7.64
CA ALA A 228 5.30 -2.57 -7.23
C ALA A 228 5.27 -2.57 -5.69
N ALA A 229 4.09 -2.60 -5.11
CA ALA A 229 3.90 -2.49 -3.68
C ALA A 229 2.93 -3.56 -3.19
N LEU A 230 3.38 -4.30 -2.18
CA LEU A 230 2.55 -5.25 -1.46
C LEU A 230 1.81 -4.49 -0.35
N TYR A 231 0.49 -4.63 -0.33
CA TYR A 231 -0.36 -4.11 0.73
C TYR A 231 -1.02 -5.28 1.45
N SER A 232 -1.31 -5.10 2.73
CA SER A 232 -2.18 -6.01 3.48
C SER A 232 -3.30 -5.27 4.19
N ARG A 233 -4.31 -6.04 4.56
CA ARG A 233 -5.42 -5.63 5.41
C ARG A 233 -5.82 -6.78 6.31
N ASP A 234 -6.43 -6.43 7.44
CA ASP A 234 -6.93 -7.40 8.39
C ASP A 234 -8.14 -8.14 7.81
N MET A 235 -8.02 -9.46 7.71
CA MET A 235 -9.05 -10.31 7.11
C MET A 235 -10.37 -10.27 7.88
N ARG A 236 -10.32 -10.00 9.19
CA ARG A 236 -11.52 -9.92 10.05
C ARG A 236 -12.50 -8.83 9.58
N PHE A 237 -11.98 -7.77 8.95
CA PHE A 237 -12.73 -6.54 8.68
C PHE A 237 -12.92 -6.24 7.19
N VAL A 238 -12.72 -7.23 6.30
CA VAL A 238 -12.79 -7.05 4.83
C VAL A 238 -14.14 -6.53 4.33
N HIS A 239 -15.22 -6.79 5.07
CA HIS A 239 -16.58 -6.36 4.73
C HIS A 239 -17.11 -5.24 5.64
N TYR A 240 -16.26 -4.68 6.50
CA TYR A 240 -16.65 -3.69 7.49
C TYR A 240 -16.50 -2.29 6.89
N GLN A 241 -17.32 -1.38 7.39
CA GLN A 241 -17.13 0.04 7.14
C GLN A 241 -16.00 0.58 8.01
N THR A 242 -15.09 1.34 7.41
CA THR A 242 -14.04 2.05 8.14
C THR A 242 -14.51 3.46 8.51
N LEU A 243 -14.49 3.75 9.81
CA LEU A 243 -14.75 5.07 10.36
C LEU A 243 -13.46 5.64 10.95
N ARG A 244 -13.28 6.97 10.89
CA ARG A 244 -12.22 7.69 11.56
C ARG A 244 -12.80 8.49 12.71
N VAL A 245 -12.15 8.41 13.87
CA VAL A 245 -12.52 9.17 15.06
C VAL A 245 -12.14 10.64 14.89
N LEU A 246 -13.12 11.53 15.12
CA LEU A 246 -12.95 12.99 15.08
C LEU A 246 -12.70 13.58 16.45
N TYR A 247 -13.34 13.03 17.49
CA TYR A 247 -13.32 13.57 18.84
C TYR A 247 -12.93 12.50 19.85
N GLN A 248 -12.27 12.94 20.92
CA GLN A 248 -11.93 12.07 22.04
C GLN A 248 -13.21 11.68 22.79
N TYR A 249 -13.29 10.42 23.23
CA TYR A 249 -14.39 9.92 24.04
C TYR A 249 -13.87 8.98 25.13
N ASN A 250 -14.27 9.27 26.37
CA ASN A 250 -13.98 8.43 27.52
C ASN A 250 -15.24 7.60 27.86
N PRO A 251 -15.14 6.26 27.87
CA PRO A 251 -16.24 5.37 28.21
C PRO A 251 -16.85 5.71 29.57
N GLN A 252 -18.17 5.75 29.63
CA GLN A 252 -18.98 5.82 30.84
C GLN A 252 -19.41 4.42 31.31
N ASN A 253 -19.57 3.48 30.37
CA ASN A 253 -19.94 2.09 30.65
C ASN A 253 -18.84 1.12 30.18
N VAL A 254 -18.90 -0.12 30.68
CA VAL A 254 -17.87 -1.16 30.41
C VAL A 254 -17.92 -1.74 28.99
N ASP A 255 -19.06 -1.59 28.33
CA ASP A 255 -19.33 -2.03 26.96
C ASP A 255 -19.04 -0.92 25.93
N GLU A 256 -18.63 0.27 26.38
CA GLU A 256 -18.29 1.40 25.52
C GLU A 256 -16.79 1.43 25.16
N LEU A 257 -16.50 1.93 23.97
CA LEU A 257 -15.17 1.97 23.40
C LEU A 257 -14.52 3.34 23.60
N MET A 258 -13.30 3.35 24.14
CA MET A 258 -12.51 4.57 24.26
C MET A 258 -12.06 5.05 22.88
N LEU A 259 -12.30 6.33 22.56
CA LEU A 259 -11.95 6.91 21.26
C LEU A 259 -10.83 7.95 21.41
N SER A 260 -9.84 7.88 20.53
CA SER A 260 -8.80 8.90 20.38
C SER A 260 -8.84 9.49 18.97
N PRO A 261 -8.78 10.82 18.79
CA PRO A 261 -8.84 11.45 17.47
C PRO A 261 -7.81 10.89 16.50
N GLY A 262 -8.25 10.55 15.29
CA GLY A 262 -7.43 9.94 14.25
C GLY A 262 -7.40 8.41 14.25
N ASP A 263 -7.89 7.75 15.31
CA ASP A 263 -8.05 6.28 15.32
C ASP A 263 -9.08 5.82 14.28
N HIS A 264 -8.96 4.57 13.84
CA HIS A 264 -9.94 3.94 12.96
C HIS A 264 -10.76 2.88 13.70
N ILE A 265 -12.04 2.82 13.36
CA ILE A 265 -13.01 1.86 13.88
C ILE A 265 -13.60 1.07 12.71
N PHE A 266 -13.67 -0.24 12.86
CA PHE A 266 -14.35 -1.14 11.93
C PHE A 266 -15.77 -1.40 12.42
N VAL A 267 -16.76 -1.14 11.58
CA VAL A 267 -18.19 -1.33 11.88
C VAL A 267 -18.79 -2.34 10.91
N ASP A 268 -19.39 -3.40 11.43
CA ASP A 268 -20.16 -4.35 10.63
C ASP A 268 -21.58 -3.79 10.44
N PRO A 269 -21.99 -3.43 9.21
CA PRO A 269 -23.33 -2.87 8.97
C PRO A 269 -24.46 -3.87 9.25
N THR A 270 -24.16 -5.16 9.36
CA THR A 270 -25.16 -6.22 9.65
C THR A 270 -25.40 -6.44 11.14
N GLN A 271 -24.51 -5.93 12.01
CA GLN A 271 -24.57 -6.17 13.46
C GLN A 271 -24.82 -4.88 14.25
N GLN A 272 -25.89 -4.16 13.89
CA GLN A 272 -26.26 -2.88 14.52
C GLN A 272 -27.62 -2.92 15.23
N GLU A 273 -28.28 -4.09 15.30
CA GLU A 273 -29.61 -4.23 15.92
C GLU A 273 -29.61 -3.94 17.42
N GLU A 274 -28.49 -4.19 18.09
CA GLU A 274 -28.30 -3.93 19.52
C GLU A 274 -27.96 -2.45 19.81
N ALA A 275 -27.64 -1.66 18.79
CA ALA A 275 -27.26 -0.26 18.95
C ALA A 275 -28.51 0.62 19.10
N SER A 276 -28.53 1.45 20.15
CA SER A 276 -29.53 2.50 20.32
C SER A 276 -29.28 3.66 19.36
N GLU A 277 -30.29 4.50 19.14
CA GLU A 277 -30.17 5.68 18.29
C GLU A 277 -28.97 6.57 18.68
N GLY A 278 -28.14 6.94 17.69
CA GLY A 278 -26.93 7.75 17.88
C GLY A 278 -25.70 6.98 18.34
N TRP A 279 -25.81 5.66 18.54
CA TRP A 279 -24.70 4.77 18.86
C TRP A 279 -24.46 3.75 17.76
N VAL A 280 -23.23 3.26 17.68
CA VAL A 280 -22.83 2.20 16.76
C VAL A 280 -21.91 1.22 17.48
N ILE A 281 -21.95 -0.05 17.11
CA ILE A 281 -21.03 -1.06 17.63
C ILE A 281 -19.87 -1.21 16.65
N GLY A 282 -18.65 -1.04 17.14
CA GLY A 282 -17.44 -1.11 16.33
C GLY A 282 -16.27 -1.77 17.05
N THR A 283 -15.25 -2.13 16.26
CA THR A 283 -13.98 -2.68 16.75
C THR A 283 -12.85 -1.70 16.48
N SER A 284 -12.09 -1.36 17.52
CA SER A 284 -10.94 -0.47 17.40
C SER A 284 -9.82 -1.11 16.60
N GLN A 285 -9.31 -0.45 15.56
CA GLN A 285 -8.10 -0.90 14.87
C GLN A 285 -6.87 -0.89 15.80
N ARG A 286 -6.84 0.05 16.76
CA ARG A 286 -5.66 0.25 17.64
C ARG A 286 -5.58 -0.81 18.73
N THR A 287 -6.71 -1.29 19.23
CA THR A 287 -6.74 -2.20 20.39
C THR A 287 -7.36 -3.57 20.11
N GLY A 288 -8.05 -3.74 18.98
CA GLY A 288 -8.81 -4.94 18.67
C GLY A 288 -10.07 -5.14 19.53
N CYS A 289 -10.34 -4.23 20.48
CA CYS A 289 -11.51 -4.32 21.35
C CYS A 289 -12.78 -3.87 20.63
N ARG A 290 -13.89 -4.57 20.89
CA ARG A 290 -15.24 -4.24 20.40
C ARG A 290 -16.03 -3.52 21.49
N GLY A 291 -16.82 -2.52 21.11
CA GLY A 291 -17.70 -1.81 22.03
C GLY A 291 -18.60 -0.79 21.33
N PHE A 292 -19.47 -0.16 22.11
CA PHE A 292 -20.34 0.94 21.68
C PHE A 292 -19.57 2.25 21.56
N LEU A 293 -19.89 3.06 20.56
CA LEU A 293 -19.35 4.39 20.41
C LEU A 293 -20.41 5.37 19.86
N PRO A 294 -20.32 6.68 20.18
CA PRO A 294 -21.20 7.68 19.59
C PRO A 294 -20.95 7.83 18.08
N GLU A 295 -21.99 7.68 17.27
CA GLU A 295 -21.87 7.71 15.80
C GLU A 295 -21.34 9.08 15.32
N ASN A 296 -21.84 10.16 15.92
CA ASN A 296 -21.49 11.55 15.59
C ASN A 296 -20.03 11.93 15.95
N TYR A 297 -19.28 11.05 16.59
CA TYR A 297 -17.86 11.25 16.90
C TYR A 297 -16.93 10.72 15.81
N THR A 298 -17.51 10.18 14.75
CA THR A 298 -16.77 9.54 13.68
C THR A 298 -17.22 10.03 12.31
N GLU A 299 -16.37 9.83 11.31
CA GLU A 299 -16.74 10.00 9.91
C GLU A 299 -16.33 8.79 9.08
N ARG A 300 -17.04 8.53 7.99
CA ARG A 300 -16.66 7.47 7.05
C ARG A 300 -15.41 7.87 6.27
N VAL A 301 -14.40 7.01 6.31
CA VAL A 301 -13.17 7.19 5.54
C VAL A 301 -13.02 6.13 4.45
N SER A 302 -11.87 6.13 3.77
CA SER A 302 -11.60 5.18 2.70
C SER A 302 -11.11 3.85 3.27
N GLU A 303 -11.54 2.74 2.69
CA GLU A 303 -11.15 1.39 3.15
C GLU A 303 -9.62 1.23 3.19
N CYS A 304 -8.90 1.81 2.22
CA CYS A 304 -7.45 1.71 2.14
C CYS A 304 -6.68 2.50 3.21
N ASP A 305 -7.34 3.35 4.00
CA ASP A 305 -6.68 4.16 5.04
C ASP A 305 -6.14 3.27 6.18
N THR A 306 -6.71 2.07 6.34
CA THR A 306 -6.27 1.06 7.30
C THR A 306 -5.29 0.04 6.71
N TRP A 307 -5.05 0.07 5.40
CA TRP A 307 -4.19 -0.90 4.74
C TRP A 307 -2.72 -0.62 5.03
N VAL A 308 -1.96 -1.69 5.20
CA VAL A 308 -0.57 -1.63 5.59
C VAL A 308 0.27 -1.79 4.34
N LYS A 309 1.04 -0.76 3.99
CA LYS A 309 2.04 -0.85 2.92
C LYS A 309 3.29 -1.57 3.46
N HIS A 310 3.61 -2.71 2.87
CA HIS A 310 4.81 -3.47 3.23
C HIS A 310 6.04 -2.86 2.54
N ARG A 311 7.14 -2.73 3.30
CA ARG A 311 8.42 -2.28 2.75
C ARG A 311 9.39 -3.46 2.72
N PRO A 312 9.99 -3.80 1.57
CA PRO A 312 11.16 -4.68 1.57
C PRO A 312 12.30 -3.96 2.31
N ARG A 313 12.92 -4.64 3.28
CA ARG A 313 13.97 -4.08 4.14
C ARG A 313 15.19 -3.65 3.32
N GLN A 314 15.72 -2.46 3.62
CA GLN A 314 16.88 -1.87 2.94
C GLN A 314 18.16 -2.68 3.17
N ARG A 315 18.94 -2.86 2.11
CA ARG A 315 20.38 -3.15 2.18
C ARG A 315 21.15 -1.88 1.80
N GLY A 316 22.26 -1.63 2.49
CA GLY A 316 23.05 -0.40 2.39
C GLY A 316 23.42 0.02 0.95
N ARG A 317 23.47 1.36 0.77
CA ARG A 317 23.92 2.14 -0.39
C ARG A 317 23.45 1.60 -1.76
N ALA A 318 22.41 2.28 -2.27
CA ALA A 318 21.76 2.10 -3.56
C ALA A 318 21.01 0.78 -3.70
N PHE A 319 19.75 0.73 -3.26
CA PHE A 319 18.65 0.03 -3.93
C PHE A 319 17.37 0.34 -3.13
N TRP A 320 16.81 1.52 -3.40
CA TRP A 320 15.40 1.73 -3.15
C TRP A 320 14.65 0.75 -4.09
N TRP A 321 13.66 0.00 -3.61
CA TRP A 321 12.52 -0.34 -4.48
C TRP A 321 11.63 0.91 -4.62
N CYS A 322 12.29 1.93 -5.13
CA CYS A 322 11.82 3.11 -5.80
C CYS A 322 12.85 3.17 -6.92
N ALA A 323 12.63 2.37 -7.96
CA ALA A 323 13.04 2.80 -9.28
C ALA A 323 12.23 4.08 -9.54
N THR A 324 12.71 5.19 -8.98
CA THR A 324 12.55 6.48 -9.62
C THR A 324 13.14 6.22 -11.01
N VAL A 325 12.26 6.04 -12.02
CA VAL A 325 12.60 6.04 -13.44
C VAL A 325 13.18 7.42 -13.79
N ARG A 326 14.34 7.75 -13.23
CA ARG A 326 15.05 9.02 -13.37
C ARG A 326 16.57 8.84 -13.47
N ASP A 327 17.13 7.71 -13.05
CA ASP A 327 18.56 7.41 -13.25
C ASP A 327 18.87 6.44 -14.40
N TRP A 328 17.93 6.27 -15.34
CA TRP A 328 18.07 5.36 -16.48
C TRP A 328 18.69 6.01 -17.74
N THR A 329 19.11 7.28 -17.69
CA THR A 329 19.65 8.02 -18.85
C THR A 329 21.13 8.42 -18.75
N LYS A 330 21.92 7.87 -17.82
CA LYS A 330 23.38 8.08 -17.80
C LYS A 330 24.16 6.78 -17.77
N SER A 331 24.09 6.00 -18.84
CA SER A 331 25.20 5.09 -19.18
C SER A 331 25.28 4.79 -20.68
N SER A 332 25.47 5.83 -21.49
CA SER A 332 26.03 5.65 -22.84
C SER A 332 26.68 6.95 -23.30
N GLY A 333 28.03 7.00 -23.32
CA GLY A 333 28.74 8.10 -23.96
C GLY A 333 30.17 8.37 -23.47
N SER A 334 31.10 7.63 -24.06
CA SER A 334 32.48 8.03 -24.42
C SER A 334 33.50 8.49 -23.37
N ARG A 335 34.60 7.73 -23.33
CA ARG A 335 35.94 8.13 -22.88
C ARG A 335 36.41 9.37 -23.66
N GLY A 336 37.10 10.30 -22.99
CA GLY A 336 37.87 11.33 -23.68
C GLY A 336 38.35 12.50 -22.79
N CYS A 337 39.62 12.43 -22.41
CA CYS A 337 40.57 13.54 -22.23
C CYS A 337 40.27 14.74 -21.29
N SER A 338 41.09 14.78 -20.22
CA SER A 338 41.99 15.88 -19.83
C SER A 338 41.44 17.31 -19.65
N SER A 339 41.46 17.73 -18.37
CA SER A 339 42.07 18.96 -17.83
C SER A 339 41.72 20.36 -18.36
N VAL A 340 41.56 21.24 -17.36
CA VAL A 340 41.76 22.71 -17.30
C VAL A 340 40.46 23.55 -17.31
N PRO A 341 40.20 24.34 -16.25
CA PRO A 341 39.19 25.40 -16.25
C PRO A 341 39.83 26.73 -16.71
N LEU A 342 39.12 27.61 -17.43
CA LEU A 342 39.30 29.07 -17.34
C LEU A 342 38.40 29.87 -18.32
N TRP A 343 37.83 30.96 -17.78
CA TRP A 343 37.33 32.21 -18.38
C TRP A 343 36.19 32.18 -19.43
N THR A 344 35.15 32.97 -19.14
CA THR A 344 34.61 33.87 -20.16
C THR A 344 34.24 35.20 -19.52
N VAL A 345 34.99 36.22 -19.93
CA VAL A 345 34.75 37.64 -19.75
C VAL A 345 33.88 38.11 -20.92
N GLY A 346 32.95 39.02 -20.63
CA GLY A 346 32.59 40.09 -21.58
C GLY A 346 31.39 39.84 -22.49
N GLY A 347 30.41 40.73 -22.40
CA GLY A 347 29.31 40.80 -23.36
C GLY A 347 28.18 41.74 -22.95
N VAL A 348 28.50 42.95 -22.51
CA VAL A 348 27.55 44.05 -22.34
C VAL A 348 27.16 44.56 -23.72
N LEU A 349 25.87 44.64 -24.02
CA LEU A 349 25.33 45.43 -25.12
C LEU A 349 24.17 46.29 -24.61
N ALA A 350 24.30 47.58 -24.89
CA ALA A 350 23.56 48.71 -24.35
C ALA A 350 22.13 48.85 -24.88
N GLU A 351 21.23 49.33 -24.02
CA GLU A 351 20.01 50.03 -24.41
C GLU A 351 20.23 51.55 -24.35
N PRO A 352 19.72 52.34 -25.31
CA PRO A 352 19.56 53.78 -25.13
C PRO A 352 18.09 54.14 -24.88
N ARG A 353 17.81 54.87 -23.80
CA ARG A 353 16.62 55.72 -23.70
C ARG A 353 17.03 57.12 -23.27
N HIS A 354 16.88 58.04 -24.22
CA HIS A 354 16.98 59.49 -24.03
C HIS A 354 15.87 60.00 -23.11
N ARG A 355 16.24 60.91 -22.19
CA ARG A 355 15.35 61.95 -21.66
C ARG A 355 15.66 63.24 -22.42
N ASN A 356 14.61 63.89 -22.91
CA ASN A 356 14.35 65.30 -22.66
C ASN A 356 12.89 65.40 -22.22
#